data_AF-A0A7C3SH76-F1
#
_entry.id   AF-A0A7C3SH76-F1
#
_cell.length_a   1.000
_cell.length_b   1.000
_cell.length_c   1.000
_cell.angle_alpha   90.00
_cell.angle_beta   90.00
_cell.angle_gamma   90.00
#
_symmetry.space_group_name_H-M   'P 1'
#
loop_
_entity.id
_entity.type
_entity.pdbx_description
1 polymer ?
#
loop_
_entity_poly.entity_id
_entity_poly.type
_entity_poly.pdbx_seq_one_letter_code
_entity_poly.pdbx_strand_id
1 'polypeptide(L)'
;MNRGRIIGLVLLGLVVGLVGFAAVPRLDLAQKGPQLSEAWKGVEEAINQGLPKTAIERLEPIIQSALKEKKYPEAIRAICTKIALEANIQGNKPEEKIIRLQKELANAPKPMKDVMEAILAHWYWHFFQQNRWRFMERTATAQPPGDDILTWDLPRIFAEIDKHFMNALVQQEILRKTPVSEYDALLQKGNVPDAYRPTMFDFIAYEALEFYTSGEQAAAKPEDAFELLADSPIFDPADKFMDWKFQTTDADSPVVKAIMLYQALLKFHKDDKDPAAFLDTDLWRLHFGYNKAVGENKNERYKAALKHYVDRNGDHEISARARAYWAQVLRDEGDLVEARKIALQGAQAFPESFGGRMCHNLVQEIEAKSLQITTERVWNQPWPTIQVRYRNLDKVHFRVVSLNWEDLIRQSKNRPESFDDDERRALVAQKPVWEWSVNLPPTPDYQERVEELPVNPDLKPGFYVLLASDDPAFPVPPQGPGAGQLGHVIHATDFWVSRLALVERTRNGEDKIEGFVLDAQSGEPIEGAEVQLWIRQDWNRPWEPGQTAKTDANGLFSVQGMHQKQHILLARYKDQQLASAHEFWIYR
;
A
#
# COMPACT_ATOMS: atom_id res chain seq x y z
N MET A 1 -1.34 7.46 0.21
CA MET A 1 0.05 6.99 0.09
C MET A 1 0.28 5.85 1.06
N ASN A 2 0.88 4.78 0.53
CA ASN A 2 0.87 3.38 0.98
C ASN A 2 1.06 3.13 2.49
N ARG A 3 0.10 2.42 3.11
CA ARG A 3 0.29 1.71 4.36
C ARG A 3 0.65 0.26 4.04
N GLY A 4 1.87 -0.15 4.39
CA GLY A 4 2.27 -1.55 4.43
C GLY A 4 1.35 -2.30 5.39
N ARG A 5 0.53 -3.21 4.85
CA ARG A 5 -0.24 -4.16 5.63
C ARG A 5 0.72 -5.18 6.24
N ILE A 6 0.91 -5.10 7.54
CA ILE A 6 1.37 -6.23 8.34
C ILE A 6 0.26 -7.28 8.22
N ILE A 7 0.58 -8.44 7.65
CA ILE A 7 -0.37 -9.55 7.51
C ILE A 7 -0.62 -10.09 8.93
N GLY A 8 -1.75 -9.70 9.52
CA GLY A 8 -2.31 -10.33 10.72
C GLY A 8 -2.60 -11.81 10.44
N LEU A 9 -2.41 -12.64 11.47
CA LEU A 9 -2.61 -14.07 11.40
C LEU A 9 -4.08 -14.35 11.07
N VAL A 10 -4.34 -15.15 10.04
CA VAL A 10 -5.69 -15.56 9.67
C VAL A 10 -6.07 -16.76 10.55
N LEU A 11 -6.78 -16.51 11.65
CA LEU A 11 -7.60 -17.53 12.30
C LEU A 11 -8.75 -17.88 11.35
N LEU A 12 -8.52 -18.89 10.50
CA LEU A 12 -9.50 -19.57 9.64
C LEU A 12 -10.46 -18.62 8.87
N GLY A 13 -9.89 -17.73 8.08
CA GLY A 13 -10.51 -17.22 6.87
C GLY A 13 -10.50 -18.33 5.81
N LEU A 14 -11.47 -19.24 5.88
CA LEU A 14 -11.80 -20.12 4.76
C LEU A 14 -12.24 -19.24 3.58
N VAL A 15 -11.31 -19.05 2.66
CA VAL A 15 -11.49 -18.34 1.39
C VAL A 15 -12.58 -19.04 0.59
N VAL A 16 -13.70 -18.35 0.37
CA VAL A 16 -14.40 -18.40 -0.91
C VAL A 16 -14.64 -16.95 -1.33
N GLY A 17 -13.76 -16.45 -2.20
CA GLY A 17 -13.82 -15.14 -2.81
C GLY A 17 -13.20 -15.20 -4.20
N LEU A 18 -13.97 -15.71 -5.17
CA LEU A 18 -13.68 -15.59 -6.60
C LEU A 18 -14.06 -14.17 -7.05
N VAL A 19 -13.12 -13.23 -7.12
CA VAL A 19 -13.08 -12.14 -8.12
C VAL A 19 -11.61 -11.72 -8.30
N GLY A 20 -11.13 -11.74 -9.54
CA GLY A 20 -9.72 -11.61 -9.89
C GLY A 20 -9.09 -10.24 -9.66
N PHE A 21 -7.82 -10.27 -9.26
CA PHE A 21 -6.83 -9.22 -9.46
C PHE A 21 -5.49 -9.88 -9.82
N ALA A 22 -4.75 -9.20 -10.70
CA ALA A 22 -3.58 -9.69 -11.42
C ALA A 22 -2.50 -10.33 -10.53
N ALA A 23 -1.85 -11.35 -11.08
CA ALA A 23 -0.83 -12.16 -10.44
C ALA A 23 0.43 -11.35 -10.12
N VAL A 24 0.74 -11.24 -8.82
CA VAL A 24 2.10 -10.99 -8.33
C VAL A 24 2.74 -12.36 -8.11
N PRO A 25 3.97 -12.62 -8.60
CA PRO A 25 4.62 -13.91 -8.39
C PRO A 25 4.89 -14.10 -6.89
N ARG A 26 4.21 -15.07 -6.27
CA ARG A 26 4.56 -15.59 -4.95
C ARG A 26 5.89 -16.32 -5.09
N LEU A 27 6.92 -15.86 -4.38
CA LEU A 27 8.03 -16.74 -4.02
C LEU A 27 7.47 -17.86 -3.15
N ASP A 28 7.42 -19.06 -3.71
CA ASP A 28 7.12 -20.30 -2.99
C ASP A 28 8.27 -20.61 -2.02
N LEU A 29 8.24 -20.00 -0.84
CA LEU A 29 8.82 -20.64 0.32
C LEU A 29 7.84 -21.76 0.70
N ALA A 30 8.11 -22.96 0.22
CA ALA A 30 7.38 -24.16 0.59
C ALA A 30 7.52 -24.41 2.10
N GLN A 31 6.66 -23.75 2.89
CA GLN A 31 6.42 -24.13 4.27
C GLN A 31 5.60 -25.42 4.22
N LYS A 32 6.22 -26.54 4.65
CA LYS A 32 5.51 -27.79 4.91
C LYS A 32 4.44 -27.52 5.97
N GLY A 33 3.19 -27.36 5.53
CA GLY A 33 2.05 -27.45 6.43
C GLY A 33 2.06 -28.78 7.19
N PRO A 34 1.41 -28.87 8.36
CA PRO A 34 1.31 -30.11 9.10
C PRO A 34 0.78 -31.22 8.18
N GLN A 35 1.39 -32.41 8.25
CA GLN A 35 0.94 -33.56 7.46
C GLN A 35 -0.51 -33.87 7.85
N LEU A 36 -1.45 -33.53 6.99
CA LEU A 36 -2.88 -33.69 7.24
C LEU A 36 -3.18 -35.16 7.50
N SER A 37 -3.93 -35.43 8.58
CA SER A 37 -4.42 -36.78 8.84
C SER A 37 -5.29 -37.25 7.67
N GLU A 38 -5.37 -38.56 7.44
CA GLU A 38 -6.24 -39.14 6.40
C GLU A 38 -7.69 -38.64 6.50
N ALA A 39 -8.19 -38.41 7.72
CA ALA A 39 -9.53 -37.86 7.95
C ALA A 39 -9.67 -36.42 7.41
N TRP A 40 -8.67 -35.57 7.60
CA TRP A 40 -8.68 -34.18 7.09
C TRP A 40 -8.50 -34.11 5.58
N LYS A 41 -7.75 -35.03 4.96
CA LYS A 41 -7.64 -35.09 3.48
C LYS A 41 -9.01 -35.25 2.83
N GLY A 42 -9.85 -36.13 3.39
CA GLY A 42 -11.21 -36.31 2.90
C GLY A 42 -12.08 -35.06 3.05
N VAL A 43 -11.90 -34.28 4.13
CA VAL A 43 -12.61 -33.00 4.29
C VAL A 43 -12.15 -31.99 3.24
N GLU A 44 -10.85 -31.82 3.05
CA GLU A 44 -10.29 -30.86 2.10
C GLU A 44 -10.64 -31.20 0.65
N GLU A 45 -10.61 -32.48 0.27
CA GLU A 45 -11.05 -32.93 -1.05
C GLU A 45 -12.51 -32.54 -1.32
N ALA A 46 -13.41 -32.79 -0.37
CA ALA A 46 -14.82 -32.44 -0.51
C ALA A 46 -15.03 -30.92 -0.60
N ILE A 47 -14.25 -30.12 0.16
CA ILE A 47 -14.28 -28.65 0.06
C ILE A 47 -13.81 -28.19 -1.33
N ASN A 48 -12.69 -28.73 -1.82
CA ASN A 48 -12.12 -28.38 -3.13
C ASN A 48 -13.03 -28.77 -4.30
N GLN A 49 -13.85 -29.83 -4.14
CA GLN A 49 -14.85 -30.25 -5.12
C GLN A 49 -16.18 -29.48 -5.02
N GLY A 50 -16.31 -28.53 -4.08
CA GLY A 50 -17.55 -27.77 -3.88
C GLY A 50 -18.68 -28.61 -3.28
N LEU A 51 -18.36 -29.61 -2.45
CA LEU A 51 -19.30 -30.52 -1.79
C LEU A 51 -19.41 -30.24 -0.27
N PRO A 52 -20.01 -29.10 0.14
CA PRO A 52 -20.00 -28.67 1.55
C PRO A 52 -20.77 -29.64 2.48
N LYS A 53 -21.84 -30.30 1.99
CA LYS A 53 -22.57 -31.31 2.78
C LYS A 53 -21.70 -32.53 3.08
N THR A 54 -20.99 -33.04 2.09
CA THR A 54 -20.08 -34.17 2.24
C THR A 54 -18.90 -33.83 3.16
N ALA A 55 -18.38 -32.60 3.06
CA ALA A 55 -17.35 -32.13 3.99
C ALA A 55 -17.88 -32.07 5.44
N ILE A 56 -19.11 -31.60 5.67
CA ILE A 56 -19.75 -31.59 7.00
C ILE A 56 -19.93 -33.01 7.55
N GLU A 57 -20.41 -33.96 6.74
CA GLU A 57 -20.56 -35.36 7.14
C GLU A 57 -19.22 -35.98 7.56
N ARG A 58 -18.12 -35.62 6.87
CA ARG A 58 -16.75 -36.06 7.19
C ARG A 58 -16.19 -35.39 8.45
N LEU A 59 -16.63 -34.18 8.79
CA LEU A 59 -16.19 -33.44 9.98
C LEU A 59 -16.81 -33.98 11.28
N GLU A 60 -18.05 -34.48 11.25
CA GLU A 60 -18.73 -34.97 12.46
C GLU A 60 -17.94 -36.03 13.23
N PRO A 61 -17.44 -37.13 12.63
CA PRO A 61 -16.62 -38.11 13.35
C PRO A 61 -15.30 -37.52 13.88
N ILE A 62 -14.72 -36.53 13.20
CA ILE A 62 -13.51 -35.82 13.66
C ILE A 62 -13.83 -35.04 14.94
N ILE A 63 -14.94 -34.30 14.97
CA ILE A 63 -15.40 -33.55 16.14
C ILE A 63 -15.62 -34.49 17.33
N GLN A 64 -16.37 -35.58 17.13
CA GLN A 64 -16.68 -36.53 18.21
C GLN A 64 -15.42 -37.20 18.77
N SER A 65 -14.49 -37.60 17.89
CA SER A 65 -13.22 -38.19 18.30
C SER A 65 -12.35 -37.19 19.06
N ALA A 66 -12.19 -35.98 18.52
CA ALA A 66 -11.36 -34.94 19.13
C ALA A 66 -11.89 -34.51 20.50
N LEU A 67 -13.21 -34.42 20.68
CA LEU A 67 -13.82 -34.14 21.98
C LEU A 67 -13.60 -35.29 22.99
N LYS A 68 -13.77 -36.54 22.55
CA LYS A 68 -13.54 -37.73 23.40
C LYS A 68 -12.09 -37.86 23.84
N GLU A 69 -11.16 -37.62 22.92
CA GLU A 69 -9.71 -37.69 23.15
C GLU A 69 -9.13 -36.40 23.76
N LYS A 70 -9.98 -35.38 24.00
CA LYS A 70 -9.59 -34.06 24.53
C LYS A 70 -8.56 -33.33 23.65
N LYS A 71 -8.56 -33.60 22.35
CA LYS A 71 -7.81 -32.86 21.32
C LYS A 71 -8.54 -31.55 20.99
N TYR A 72 -8.62 -30.67 21.98
CA TYR A 72 -9.43 -29.44 21.91
C TYR A 72 -9.09 -28.54 20.71
N PRO A 73 -7.83 -28.31 20.31
CA PRO A 73 -7.51 -27.52 19.12
C PRO A 73 -8.09 -28.11 17.83
N GLU A 74 -8.03 -29.45 17.66
CA GLU A 74 -8.61 -30.14 16.52
C GLU A 74 -10.15 -30.09 16.54
N ALA A 75 -10.75 -30.23 17.74
CA ALA A 75 -12.20 -30.08 17.90
C ALA A 75 -12.66 -28.67 17.52
N ILE A 76 -11.99 -27.62 17.99
CA ILE A 76 -12.30 -26.22 17.65
C ILE A 76 -12.18 -26.01 16.14
N ARG A 77 -11.09 -26.48 15.51
CA ARG A 77 -10.88 -26.35 14.06
C ARG A 77 -12.00 -27.03 13.27
N ALA A 78 -12.39 -28.24 13.66
CA ALA A 78 -13.44 -28.99 13.00
C ALA A 78 -14.81 -28.33 13.16
N ILE A 79 -15.14 -27.84 14.36
CA ILE A 79 -16.37 -27.09 14.63
C ILE A 79 -16.43 -25.80 13.81
N CYS A 80 -15.36 -25.00 13.81
CA CYS A 80 -15.32 -23.74 13.05
C CYS A 80 -15.42 -23.98 11.53
N THR A 81 -14.73 -25.00 11.02
CA THR A 81 -14.85 -25.43 9.61
C THR A 81 -16.29 -25.83 9.28
N LYS A 82 -16.92 -26.65 10.13
CA LYS A 82 -18.32 -27.06 9.97
C LYS A 82 -19.26 -25.85 9.91
N ILE A 83 -19.14 -24.92 10.85
CA ILE A 83 -19.94 -23.70 10.88
C ILE A 83 -19.76 -22.88 9.60
N ALA A 84 -18.52 -22.72 9.12
CA ALA A 84 -18.25 -21.98 7.90
C ALA A 84 -18.91 -22.62 6.66
N LEU A 85 -18.92 -23.95 6.56
CA LEU A 85 -19.58 -24.69 5.48
C LEU A 85 -21.11 -24.61 5.57
N GLU A 86 -21.67 -24.72 6.77
CA GLU A 86 -23.11 -24.58 7.01
C GLU A 86 -23.60 -23.18 6.64
N ALA A 87 -22.86 -22.13 7.03
CA ALA A 87 -23.15 -20.76 6.64
C ALA A 87 -23.13 -20.58 5.12
N ASN A 88 -22.17 -21.20 4.43
CA ASN A 88 -22.10 -21.16 2.96
C ASN A 88 -23.34 -21.78 2.31
N ILE A 89 -23.83 -22.92 2.83
CA ILE A 89 -25.07 -23.56 2.34
C ILE A 89 -26.30 -22.65 2.54
N GLN A 90 -26.33 -21.85 3.61
CA GLN A 90 -27.45 -20.97 3.95
C GLN A 90 -27.35 -19.55 3.36
N GLY A 91 -26.62 -19.41 2.25
CA GLY A 91 -26.50 -18.13 1.53
C GLY A 91 -25.39 -17.21 2.04
N ASN A 92 -24.45 -17.76 2.83
CA ASN A 92 -23.22 -17.12 3.30
C ASN A 92 -23.44 -15.77 4.01
N LYS A 93 -24.54 -15.66 4.76
CA LYS A 93 -24.82 -14.51 5.60
C LYS A 93 -23.78 -14.40 6.72
N PRO A 94 -23.05 -13.27 6.85
CA PRO A 94 -21.98 -13.12 7.83
C PRO A 94 -22.41 -13.35 9.30
N GLU A 95 -23.64 -13.00 9.64
CA GLU A 95 -24.24 -13.17 10.97
C GLU A 95 -24.46 -14.64 11.39
N GLU A 96 -24.64 -15.55 10.43
CA GLU A 96 -24.93 -16.96 10.70
C GLU A 96 -23.77 -17.67 11.41
N LYS A 97 -22.54 -17.30 11.05
CA LYS A 97 -21.34 -17.86 11.68
C LYS A 97 -21.32 -17.50 13.17
N ILE A 98 -21.58 -16.23 13.49
CA ILE A 98 -21.62 -15.71 14.86
C ILE A 98 -22.66 -16.46 15.70
N ILE A 99 -23.90 -16.55 15.22
CA ILE A 99 -25.01 -17.20 15.93
C ILE A 99 -24.69 -18.68 16.22
N ARG A 100 -24.13 -19.39 15.22
CA ARG A 100 -23.76 -20.80 15.37
C ARG A 100 -22.64 -21.00 16.37
N LEU A 101 -21.59 -20.17 16.33
CA LEU A 101 -20.49 -20.28 17.27
C LEU A 101 -20.91 -19.93 18.70
N GLN A 102 -21.80 -18.96 18.89
CA GLN A 102 -22.37 -18.68 20.22
C GLN A 102 -23.07 -19.91 20.81
N LYS A 103 -23.83 -20.64 19.99
CA LYS A 103 -24.50 -21.88 20.40
C LYS A 103 -23.51 -22.99 20.75
N GLU A 104 -22.47 -23.16 19.95
CA GLU A 104 -21.41 -24.15 20.23
C GLU A 104 -20.63 -23.78 21.50
N LEU A 105 -20.27 -22.51 21.67
CA LEU A 105 -19.54 -21.98 22.81
C LEU A 105 -20.29 -22.20 24.14
N ALA A 106 -21.62 -22.09 24.14
CA ALA A 106 -22.45 -22.34 25.32
C ALA A 106 -22.30 -23.79 25.84
N ASN A 107 -22.15 -24.76 24.92
CA ASN A 107 -22.04 -26.19 25.23
C ASN A 107 -20.59 -26.69 25.26
N ALA A 108 -19.62 -25.84 24.90
CA ALA A 108 -18.23 -26.23 24.80
C ALA A 108 -17.62 -26.60 26.17
N PRO A 109 -16.76 -27.62 26.23
CA PRO A 109 -15.91 -27.89 27.39
C PRO A 109 -15.11 -26.65 27.80
N LYS A 110 -14.92 -26.46 29.12
CA LYS A 110 -14.19 -25.31 29.67
C LYS A 110 -12.84 -25.02 28.98
N PRO A 111 -11.98 -26.00 28.66
CA PRO A 111 -10.69 -25.74 28.00
C PRO A 111 -10.79 -25.17 26.58
N MET A 112 -11.94 -25.26 25.91
CA MET A 112 -12.14 -24.72 24.56
C MET A 112 -12.66 -23.27 24.59
N LYS A 113 -13.26 -22.84 25.71
CA LYS A 113 -14.04 -21.60 25.75
C LYS A 113 -13.20 -20.37 25.46
N ASP A 114 -12.02 -20.23 26.06
CA ASP A 114 -11.18 -19.04 25.90
C ASP A 114 -10.80 -18.80 24.43
N VAL A 115 -10.45 -19.86 23.70
CA VAL A 115 -10.10 -19.77 22.27
C VAL A 115 -11.33 -19.57 21.39
N MET A 116 -12.46 -20.20 21.73
CA MET A 116 -13.72 -19.98 21.00
C MET A 116 -14.27 -18.56 21.20
N GLU A 117 -14.07 -17.95 22.38
CA GLU A 117 -14.38 -16.53 22.64
C GLU A 117 -13.51 -15.62 21.77
N ALA A 118 -12.21 -15.89 21.65
CA ALA A 118 -11.33 -15.15 20.75
C ALA A 118 -11.78 -15.27 19.27
N ILE A 119 -12.10 -16.47 18.80
CA ILE A 119 -12.63 -16.69 17.44
C ILE A 119 -13.93 -15.92 17.24
N LEU A 120 -14.82 -15.93 18.23
CA LEU A 120 -16.08 -15.20 18.17
C LEU A 120 -15.85 -13.68 18.07
N ALA A 121 -14.90 -13.13 18.83
CA ALA A 121 -14.48 -11.73 18.71
C ALA A 121 -14.01 -11.40 17.28
N HIS A 122 -13.20 -12.26 16.67
CA HIS A 122 -12.78 -12.08 15.27
C HIS A 122 -13.93 -12.17 14.28
N TRP A 123 -14.91 -13.03 14.50
CA TRP A 123 -16.07 -13.13 13.60
C TRP A 123 -16.95 -11.90 13.67
N TYR A 124 -17.13 -11.31 14.86
CA TYR A 124 -17.76 -10.00 15.02
C TYR A 124 -16.94 -8.89 14.33
N TRP A 125 -15.61 -8.89 14.48
CA TRP A 125 -14.74 -7.93 13.80
C TRP A 125 -14.81 -8.05 12.27
N HIS A 126 -14.80 -9.27 11.74
CA HIS A 126 -14.94 -9.53 10.32
C HIS A 126 -16.33 -9.10 9.80
N PHE A 127 -17.39 -9.35 10.56
CA PHE A 127 -18.73 -8.85 10.25
C PHE A 127 -18.74 -7.32 10.12
N PHE A 128 -18.12 -6.62 11.07
CA PHE A 128 -17.96 -5.17 11.01
C PHE A 128 -17.21 -4.73 9.75
N GLN A 129 -16.05 -5.33 9.47
CA GLN A 129 -15.22 -4.98 8.32
C GLN A 129 -15.95 -5.16 6.98
N GLN A 130 -16.77 -6.21 6.83
CA GLN A 130 -17.58 -6.45 5.63
C GLN A 130 -18.76 -5.47 5.48
N ASN A 131 -19.25 -4.91 6.58
CA ASN A 131 -20.40 -4.00 6.61
C ASN A 131 -20.01 -2.56 6.96
N ARG A 132 -18.73 -2.20 6.84
CA ARG A 132 -18.17 -0.93 7.32
C ARG A 132 -18.93 0.31 6.84
N TRP A 133 -19.33 0.33 5.56
CA TRP A 133 -20.11 1.42 4.98
C TRP A 133 -21.47 1.62 5.68
N ARG A 134 -22.16 0.53 6.05
CA ARG A 134 -23.45 0.57 6.77
C ARG A 134 -23.30 1.18 8.16
N PHE A 135 -22.21 0.85 8.85
CA PHE A 135 -21.93 1.38 10.18
C PHE A 135 -21.57 2.87 10.14
N MET A 136 -20.98 3.36 9.05
CA MET A 136 -20.68 4.79 8.87
C MET A 136 -21.92 5.64 8.56
N GLU A 137 -22.96 5.06 7.95
CA GLU A 137 -24.21 5.75 7.61
C GLU A 137 -25.21 5.82 8.77
N ARG A 138 -24.96 5.10 9.87
CA ARG A 138 -25.88 5.01 11.01
C ARG A 138 -25.54 6.03 12.09
N THR A 139 -26.51 6.85 12.47
CA THR A 139 -26.48 7.60 13.73
C THR A 139 -26.68 6.65 14.90
N ALA A 140 -25.88 6.80 15.96
CA ALA A 140 -26.04 6.05 17.22
C ALA A 140 -27.50 6.12 17.69
N THR A 141 -28.12 4.96 17.91
CA THR A 141 -29.53 4.90 18.30
C THR A 141 -29.64 4.76 19.82
N ALA A 142 -30.51 5.55 20.45
CA ALA A 142 -30.76 5.49 21.89
C ALA A 142 -31.62 4.28 22.32
N GLN A 143 -32.06 3.44 21.38
CA GLN A 143 -32.85 2.24 21.67
C GLN A 143 -31.92 1.06 22.01
N PRO A 144 -32.26 0.24 23.03
CA PRO A 144 -31.51 -0.97 23.31
C PRO A 144 -31.48 -1.84 22.05
N PRO A 145 -30.31 -2.20 21.54
CA PRO A 145 -30.21 -3.03 20.35
C PRO A 145 -30.82 -4.41 20.66
N GLY A 146 -31.70 -4.89 19.79
CA GLY A 146 -32.20 -6.26 19.85
C GLY A 146 -31.12 -7.28 19.49
N ASP A 147 -31.49 -8.56 19.47
CA ASP A 147 -30.57 -9.66 19.15
C ASP A 147 -30.10 -9.65 17.68
N ASP A 148 -30.73 -8.84 16.82
CA ASP A 148 -30.35 -8.70 15.42
C ASP A 148 -29.11 -7.80 15.24
N ILE A 149 -27.96 -8.42 15.02
CA ILE A 149 -26.68 -7.76 14.72
C ILE A 149 -26.77 -6.79 13.53
N LEU A 150 -27.70 -7.00 12.58
CA LEU A 150 -27.92 -6.09 11.46
C LEU A 150 -28.51 -4.75 11.89
N THR A 151 -28.99 -4.62 13.13
CA THR A 151 -29.53 -3.36 13.68
C THR A 151 -28.53 -2.58 14.52
N TRP A 152 -27.36 -3.16 14.81
CA TRP A 152 -26.40 -2.56 15.73
C TRP A 152 -25.70 -1.34 15.13
N ASP A 153 -25.33 -0.40 16.00
CA ASP A 153 -24.48 0.74 15.69
C ASP A 153 -23.00 0.42 15.97
N LEU A 154 -22.12 1.37 15.66
CA LEU A 154 -20.68 1.20 15.76
C LEU A 154 -20.20 0.97 17.22
N PRO A 155 -20.65 1.76 18.22
CA PRO A 155 -20.29 1.49 19.62
C PRO A 155 -20.73 0.11 20.09
N ARG A 156 -21.93 -0.34 19.73
CA ARG A 156 -22.45 -1.65 20.16
C ARG A 156 -21.62 -2.82 19.64
N ILE A 157 -21.30 -2.84 18.34
CA ILE A 157 -20.52 -3.93 17.76
C ILE A 157 -19.11 -3.98 18.35
N PHE A 158 -18.50 -2.82 18.65
CA PHE A 158 -17.19 -2.77 19.30
C PHE A 158 -17.24 -3.23 20.75
N ALA A 159 -18.29 -2.89 21.51
CA ALA A 159 -18.49 -3.38 22.86
C ALA A 159 -18.65 -4.91 22.92
N GLU A 160 -19.31 -5.53 21.94
CA GLU A 160 -19.39 -7.00 21.90
C GLU A 160 -18.07 -7.66 21.51
N ILE A 161 -17.29 -7.07 20.59
CA ILE A 161 -15.94 -7.57 20.27
C ILE A 161 -15.04 -7.50 21.52
N ASP A 162 -15.04 -6.35 22.20
CA ASP A 162 -14.31 -6.12 23.46
C ASP A 162 -14.67 -7.15 24.52
N LYS A 163 -15.98 -7.35 24.77
CA LYS A 163 -16.49 -8.36 25.72
C LYS A 163 -15.97 -9.76 25.41
N HIS A 164 -15.97 -10.18 24.14
CA HIS A 164 -15.48 -11.50 23.75
C HIS A 164 -13.96 -11.64 23.94
N PHE A 165 -13.17 -10.61 23.65
CA PHE A 165 -11.74 -10.62 23.99
C PHE A 165 -11.48 -10.61 25.50
N MET A 166 -12.27 -9.87 26.28
CA MET A 166 -12.18 -9.89 27.74
C MET A 166 -12.48 -11.29 28.30
N ASN A 167 -13.52 -11.95 27.80
CA ASN A 167 -13.86 -13.32 28.17
C ASN A 167 -12.75 -14.31 27.81
N ALA A 168 -12.16 -14.16 26.61
CA ALA A 168 -11.04 -14.99 26.14
C ALA A 168 -9.80 -14.87 27.04
N LEU A 169 -9.65 -13.79 27.80
CA LEU A 169 -8.51 -13.52 28.67
C LEU A 169 -8.83 -13.70 30.16
N VAL A 170 -9.98 -14.26 30.54
CA VAL A 170 -10.35 -14.47 31.96
C VAL A 170 -9.42 -15.47 32.65
N GLN A 171 -9.02 -16.56 31.98
CA GLN A 171 -8.21 -17.63 32.56
C GLN A 171 -6.70 -17.42 32.37
N GLN A 172 -6.19 -16.22 32.66
CA GLN A 172 -4.78 -15.87 32.39
C GLN A 172 -3.77 -16.88 32.94
N GLU A 173 -3.98 -17.39 34.15
CA GLU A 173 -3.08 -18.37 34.79
C GLU A 173 -2.98 -19.70 34.03
N ILE A 174 -4.04 -20.11 33.34
CA ILE A 174 -4.03 -21.30 32.50
C ILE A 174 -3.38 -20.96 31.17
N LEU A 175 -3.82 -19.87 30.53
CA LEU A 175 -3.33 -19.44 29.22
C LEU A 175 -1.80 -19.20 29.21
N ARG A 176 -1.25 -18.63 30.29
CA ARG A 176 0.19 -18.41 30.49
C ARG A 176 0.99 -19.72 30.63
N LYS A 177 0.33 -20.85 30.92
CA LYS A 177 0.97 -22.16 31.06
C LYS A 177 0.78 -23.04 29.84
N THR A 178 -0.07 -22.63 28.90
CA THR A 178 -0.39 -23.37 27.69
C THR A 178 0.50 -22.88 26.54
N PRO A 179 1.49 -23.66 26.09
CA PRO A 179 2.31 -23.30 24.94
C PRO A 179 1.47 -23.08 23.69
N VAL A 180 1.80 -22.08 22.89
CA VAL A 180 1.09 -21.79 21.63
C VAL A 180 1.16 -22.98 20.65
N SER A 181 2.24 -23.75 20.70
CA SER A 181 2.46 -24.93 19.85
C SER A 181 1.48 -26.07 20.13
N GLU A 182 0.85 -26.13 21.31
CA GLU A 182 -0.23 -27.09 21.56
C GLU A 182 -1.43 -26.85 20.63
N TYR A 183 -1.57 -25.64 20.08
CA TYR A 183 -2.65 -25.24 19.18
C TYR A 183 -2.27 -25.28 17.69
N ASP A 184 -1.15 -25.90 17.30
CA ASP A 184 -0.71 -26.01 15.89
C ASP A 184 -1.72 -26.70 14.96
N ALA A 185 -2.60 -27.56 15.52
CA ALA A 185 -3.68 -28.16 14.76
C ALA A 185 -4.75 -27.13 14.33
N LEU A 186 -4.89 -26.03 15.07
CA LEU A 186 -5.84 -24.93 14.84
C LEU A 186 -5.19 -23.71 14.18
N LEU A 187 -4.00 -23.31 14.65
CA LEU A 187 -3.32 -22.09 14.25
C LEU A 187 -2.48 -22.30 12.98
N GLN A 188 -2.60 -21.37 12.03
CA GLN A 188 -1.73 -21.35 10.86
C GLN A 188 -0.46 -20.56 11.18
N LYS A 189 0.71 -21.20 11.07
CA LYS A 189 2.00 -20.52 11.32
C LYS A 189 2.17 -19.32 10.37
N GLY A 190 2.52 -18.18 10.96
CA GLY A 190 2.85 -16.94 10.25
C GLY A 190 4.36 -16.67 10.23
N ASN A 191 4.72 -15.39 10.13
CA ASN A 191 6.12 -14.93 10.11
C ASN A 191 6.64 -14.48 11.49
N VAL A 192 5.82 -14.57 12.53
CA VAL A 192 6.20 -14.29 13.92
C VAL A 192 6.63 -15.60 14.58
N PRO A 193 7.87 -15.72 15.09
CA PRO A 193 8.31 -16.93 15.78
C PRO A 193 7.53 -17.18 17.07
N ASP A 194 7.32 -18.45 17.41
CA ASP A 194 6.70 -18.85 18.68
C ASP A 194 7.48 -18.27 19.89
N ALA A 195 8.80 -18.07 19.79
CA ALA A 195 9.61 -17.45 20.84
C ALA A 195 9.14 -16.04 21.23
N TYR A 196 8.47 -15.31 20.32
CA TYR A 196 7.92 -13.99 20.61
C TYR A 196 6.53 -14.10 21.25
N ARG A 197 5.81 -15.21 21.04
CA ARG A 197 4.46 -15.48 21.55
C ARG A 197 4.38 -16.90 22.10
N PRO A 198 5.11 -17.22 23.18
CA PRO A 198 5.32 -18.60 23.58
C PRO A 198 4.05 -19.30 24.08
N THR A 199 3.04 -18.55 24.54
CA THR A 199 1.84 -19.08 25.19
C THR A 199 0.55 -18.62 24.52
N MET A 200 -0.55 -19.32 24.83
CA MET A 200 -1.89 -18.90 24.40
C MET A 200 -2.33 -17.57 25.02
N PHE A 201 -1.77 -17.18 26.17
CA PHE A 201 -1.97 -15.84 26.70
C PHE A 201 -1.40 -14.79 25.75
N ASP A 202 -0.18 -15.01 25.28
CA ASP A 202 0.50 -14.09 24.35
C ASP A 202 -0.25 -14.00 23.04
N PHE A 203 -0.63 -15.15 22.49
CA PHE A 203 -1.40 -15.19 21.26
C PHE A 203 -2.71 -14.38 21.37
N ILE A 204 -3.58 -14.70 22.33
CA ILE A 204 -4.89 -14.02 22.46
C ILE A 204 -4.73 -12.54 22.84
N ALA A 205 -3.74 -12.20 23.67
CA ALA A 205 -3.48 -10.80 24.03
C ALA A 205 -3.10 -9.97 22.80
N TYR A 206 -2.32 -10.53 21.87
CA TYR A 206 -1.96 -9.83 20.64
C TYR A 206 -3.11 -9.75 19.62
N GLU A 207 -3.97 -10.77 19.55
CA GLU A 207 -5.22 -10.68 18.79
C GLU A 207 -6.13 -9.55 19.32
N ALA A 208 -6.25 -9.42 20.65
CA ALA A 208 -6.99 -8.34 21.27
C ALA A 208 -6.31 -6.96 21.03
N LEU A 209 -4.98 -6.90 21.07
CA LEU A 209 -4.22 -5.69 20.74
C LEU A 209 -4.46 -5.25 19.29
N GLU A 210 -4.56 -6.16 18.32
CA GLU A 210 -4.88 -5.79 16.93
C GLU A 210 -6.21 -5.01 16.86
N PHE A 211 -7.23 -5.48 17.59
CA PHE A 211 -8.51 -4.78 17.69
C PHE A 211 -8.40 -3.42 18.39
N TYR A 212 -7.80 -3.36 19.59
CA TYR A 212 -7.72 -2.13 20.39
C TYR A 212 -6.83 -1.05 19.77
N THR A 213 -5.83 -1.46 18.99
CA THR A 213 -4.90 -0.53 18.34
C THR A 213 -5.31 -0.13 16.92
N SER A 214 -6.40 -0.73 16.39
CA SER A 214 -6.90 -0.44 15.04
C SER A 214 -7.26 1.04 14.82
N GLY A 215 -7.29 1.47 13.56
CA GLY A 215 -7.60 2.85 13.20
C GLY A 215 -9.09 3.18 13.33
N GLU A 216 -9.93 2.17 13.17
CA GLU A 216 -11.39 2.23 13.22
C GLU A 216 -11.91 2.58 14.61
N GLN A 217 -11.14 2.30 15.67
CA GLN A 217 -11.44 2.78 17.02
C GLN A 217 -11.61 4.31 17.08
N ALA A 218 -10.99 5.06 16.17
CA ALA A 218 -11.13 6.51 16.12
C ALA A 218 -12.56 6.98 15.78
N ALA A 219 -13.34 6.19 15.04
CA ALA A 219 -14.69 6.54 14.61
C ALA A 219 -15.74 6.32 15.72
N ALA A 220 -15.41 5.58 16.77
CA ALA A 220 -16.28 5.28 17.90
C ALA A 220 -15.87 6.01 19.19
N LYS A 221 -14.99 7.01 19.09
CA LYS A 221 -14.45 7.72 20.26
C LYS A 221 -15.52 8.62 20.91
N PRO A 222 -15.72 8.54 22.24
CA PRO A 222 -16.49 9.54 22.97
C PRO A 222 -15.74 10.89 23.01
N GLU A 223 -16.46 11.97 23.32
CA GLU A 223 -15.88 13.33 23.39
C GLU A 223 -14.82 13.48 24.49
N ASP A 224 -14.94 12.71 25.57
CA ASP A 224 -14.03 12.67 26.72
C ASP A 224 -13.07 11.47 26.69
N ALA A 225 -12.84 10.88 25.51
CA ALA A 225 -11.97 9.72 25.34
C ALA A 225 -10.55 9.96 25.89
N PHE A 226 -10.00 8.93 26.53
CA PHE A 226 -8.61 8.98 27.00
C PHE A 226 -7.62 9.32 25.87
N GLU A 227 -6.82 10.37 26.09
CA GLU A 227 -5.80 10.82 25.16
C GLU A 227 -4.40 10.38 25.63
N LEU A 228 -3.70 9.63 24.77
CA LEU A 228 -2.34 9.21 25.05
C LEU A 228 -1.37 10.35 24.77
N LEU A 229 -0.88 11.02 25.81
CA LEU A 229 0.11 12.09 25.64
C LEU A 229 1.50 11.53 25.40
N ALA A 230 2.25 12.17 24.51
CA ALA A 230 3.63 11.85 24.21
C ALA A 230 4.52 11.99 25.44
N ASP A 231 4.17 12.82 26.43
CA ASP A 231 4.85 13.02 27.72
C ASP A 231 4.53 11.95 28.78
N SER A 232 3.61 11.04 28.49
CA SER A 232 3.34 9.90 29.37
C SER A 232 4.49 8.90 29.42
N PRO A 233 4.49 7.92 30.35
CA PRO A 233 5.47 6.84 30.40
C PRO A 233 5.50 5.90 29.17
N ILE A 234 4.71 6.12 28.13
CA ILE A 234 4.65 5.25 26.95
C ILE A 234 6.02 5.05 26.27
N PHE A 235 6.88 6.07 26.27
CA PHE A 235 8.25 6.02 25.74
C PHE A 235 9.34 5.89 26.81
N ASP A 236 8.97 5.78 28.08
CA ASP A 236 9.94 5.56 29.17
C ASP A 236 10.47 4.12 29.16
N PRO A 237 11.58 3.83 29.89
CA PRO A 237 12.05 2.46 30.10
C PRO A 237 10.96 1.52 30.62
N ALA A 238 11.03 0.24 30.22
CA ALA A 238 9.97 -0.75 30.44
C ALA A 238 9.50 -0.84 31.90
N ASP A 239 10.40 -0.75 32.89
CA ASP A 239 10.04 -0.77 34.30
C ASP A 239 9.10 0.39 34.69
N LYS A 240 9.40 1.62 34.25
CA LYS A 240 8.53 2.78 34.50
C LYS A 240 7.18 2.63 33.81
N PHE A 241 7.17 2.09 32.59
CA PHE A 241 5.93 1.83 31.85
C PHE A 241 5.08 0.77 32.55
N MET A 242 5.68 -0.32 33.04
CA MET A 242 4.98 -1.39 33.78
C MET A 242 4.36 -0.89 35.08
N ASP A 243 4.99 0.08 35.74
CA ASP A 243 4.51 0.68 36.99
C ASP A 243 3.56 1.87 36.78
N TRP A 244 3.36 2.29 35.52
CA TRP A 244 2.48 3.42 35.21
C TRP A 244 1.03 3.14 35.60
N LYS A 245 0.48 4.03 36.42
CA LYS A 245 -0.94 4.08 36.78
C LYS A 245 -1.63 5.24 36.07
N PHE A 246 -2.69 4.95 35.33
CA PHE A 246 -3.51 5.94 34.64
C PHE A 246 -4.52 6.53 35.62
N GLN A 247 -4.79 7.82 35.48
CA GLN A 247 -6.00 8.44 36.02
C GLN A 247 -6.91 8.71 34.82
N THR A 248 -7.99 7.95 34.71
CA THR A 248 -8.97 8.09 33.64
C THR A 248 -10.36 7.80 34.19
N THR A 249 -11.35 8.55 33.72
CA THR A 249 -12.77 8.23 33.91
C THR A 249 -13.30 7.28 32.83
N ASP A 250 -12.56 7.16 31.72
CA ASP A 250 -12.84 6.25 30.59
C ASP A 250 -12.03 4.96 30.76
N ALA A 251 -12.50 4.09 31.67
CA ALA A 251 -11.88 2.79 31.93
C ALA A 251 -12.07 1.80 30.76
N ASP A 252 -13.08 2.03 29.91
CA ASP A 252 -13.38 1.19 28.75
C ASP A 252 -12.63 1.58 27.48
N SER A 253 -11.82 2.64 27.55
CA SER A 253 -10.97 3.10 26.45
C SER A 253 -10.15 1.96 25.83
N PRO A 254 -10.23 1.75 24.50
CA PRO A 254 -9.37 0.82 23.79
C PRO A 254 -7.88 1.12 24.00
N VAL A 255 -7.52 2.41 24.14
CA VAL A 255 -6.14 2.82 24.40
C VAL A 255 -5.67 2.35 25.79
N VAL A 256 -6.50 2.55 26.81
CA VAL A 256 -6.19 2.10 28.18
C VAL A 256 -6.09 0.57 28.23
N LYS A 257 -7.03 -0.15 27.61
CA LYS A 257 -7.01 -1.62 27.51
C LYS A 257 -5.76 -2.13 26.81
N ALA A 258 -5.34 -1.50 25.71
CA ALA A 258 -4.10 -1.84 25.02
C ALA A 258 -2.87 -1.64 25.92
N ILE A 259 -2.80 -0.52 26.64
CA ILE A 259 -1.69 -0.25 27.55
C ILE A 259 -1.65 -1.27 28.69
N MET A 260 -2.80 -1.60 29.29
CA MET A 260 -2.89 -2.63 30.34
C MET A 260 -2.43 -4.00 29.84
N LEU A 261 -2.77 -4.37 28.59
CA LEU A 261 -2.30 -5.63 27.99
C LEU A 261 -0.79 -5.62 27.76
N TYR A 262 -0.21 -4.53 27.24
CA TYR A 262 1.25 -4.41 27.13
C TYR A 262 1.93 -4.51 28.50
N GLN A 263 1.39 -3.87 29.53
CA GLN A 263 1.91 -4.00 30.90
C GLN A 263 1.81 -5.45 31.40
N ALA A 264 0.70 -6.14 31.15
CA ALA A 264 0.51 -7.53 31.59
C ALA A 264 1.49 -8.49 30.88
N LEU A 265 1.70 -8.32 29.58
CA LEU A 265 2.67 -9.10 28.80
C LEU A 265 4.12 -8.84 29.26
N LEU A 266 4.51 -7.58 29.44
CA LEU A 266 5.85 -7.25 29.93
C LEU A 266 6.11 -7.77 31.34
N LYS A 267 5.12 -7.67 32.24
CA LYS A 267 5.24 -8.24 33.59
C LYS A 267 5.35 -9.76 33.58
N PHE A 268 4.64 -10.42 32.66
CA PHE A 268 4.67 -11.87 32.53
C PHE A 268 6.06 -12.36 32.07
N HIS A 269 6.66 -11.71 31.08
CA HIS A 269 7.94 -12.13 30.50
C HIS A 269 9.19 -11.50 31.14
N LYS A 270 9.03 -10.69 32.20
CA LYS A 270 10.14 -9.91 32.80
C LYS A 270 11.33 -10.78 33.23
N ASP A 271 11.04 -11.96 33.77
CA ASP A 271 12.02 -12.86 34.36
C ASP A 271 12.27 -14.12 33.51
N ASP A 272 11.84 -14.11 32.24
CA ASP A 272 12.05 -15.23 31.32
C ASP A 272 13.53 -15.41 31.01
N LYS A 273 13.95 -16.68 30.91
CA LYS A 273 15.33 -17.03 30.50
C LYS A 273 15.64 -16.59 29.08
N ASP A 274 14.66 -16.71 28.19
CA ASP A 274 14.70 -16.18 26.83
C ASP A 274 13.93 -14.85 26.83
N PRO A 275 14.60 -13.70 26.62
CA PRO A 275 13.95 -12.40 26.70
C PRO A 275 13.12 -12.07 25.44
N ALA A 276 13.06 -12.94 24.43
CA ALA A 276 12.48 -12.63 23.12
C ALA A 276 11.04 -12.07 23.19
N ALA A 277 10.16 -12.68 23.98
CA ALA A 277 8.78 -12.23 24.15
C ALA A 277 8.68 -10.86 24.87
N PHE A 278 9.53 -10.64 25.88
CA PHE A 278 9.64 -9.35 26.57
C PHE A 278 10.12 -8.26 25.61
N LEU A 279 11.21 -8.52 24.89
CA LEU A 279 11.81 -7.58 23.95
C LEU A 279 10.85 -7.21 22.83
N ASP A 280 10.14 -8.19 22.25
CA ASP A 280 9.16 -7.91 21.20
C ASP A 280 8.00 -7.07 21.73
N THR A 281 7.46 -7.42 22.89
CA THR A 281 6.40 -6.62 23.52
C THR A 281 6.85 -5.20 23.83
N ASP A 282 8.08 -5.02 24.31
CA ASP A 282 8.63 -3.70 24.62
C ASP A 282 8.76 -2.85 23.35
N LEU A 283 9.21 -3.44 22.24
CA LEU A 283 9.26 -2.72 20.96
C LEU A 283 7.87 -2.41 20.40
N TRP A 284 6.92 -3.34 20.51
CA TRP A 284 5.53 -3.14 20.06
C TRP A 284 4.84 -2.03 20.83
N ARG A 285 5.02 -1.91 22.15
CA ARG A 285 4.44 -0.79 22.92
C ARG A 285 5.00 0.56 22.47
N LEU A 286 6.29 0.64 22.14
CA LEU A 286 6.91 1.89 21.68
C LEU A 286 6.32 2.28 20.32
N HIS A 287 6.19 1.32 19.40
CA HIS A 287 5.56 1.55 18.10
C HIS A 287 4.08 1.92 18.22
N PHE A 288 3.34 1.29 19.14
CA PHE A 288 1.97 1.69 19.48
C PHE A 288 1.92 3.14 19.99
N GLY A 289 2.81 3.50 20.91
CA GLY A 289 2.98 4.86 21.39
C GLY A 289 3.22 5.86 20.26
N TYR A 290 4.12 5.56 19.31
CA TYR A 290 4.39 6.43 18.18
C TYR A 290 3.14 6.68 17.30
N ASN A 291 2.33 5.64 17.12
CA ASN A 291 1.14 5.69 16.29
C ASN A 291 -0.07 6.36 16.96
N LYS A 292 -0.17 6.30 18.29
CA LYS A 292 -1.35 6.79 19.03
C LYS A 292 -1.11 8.02 19.87
N ALA A 293 0.13 8.26 20.32
CA ALA A 293 0.42 9.38 21.17
C ALA A 293 0.36 10.70 20.41
N VAL A 294 0.01 11.77 21.13
CA VAL A 294 -0.05 13.15 20.64
C VAL A 294 0.88 14.05 21.46
N GLY A 295 1.51 15.02 20.80
CA GLY A 295 2.45 15.95 21.43
C GLY A 295 3.61 16.30 20.52
N GLU A 296 4.14 17.52 20.67
CA GLU A 296 5.17 18.08 19.80
C GLU A 296 6.51 17.32 19.90
N ASN A 297 6.85 16.81 21.08
CA ASN A 297 8.09 16.08 21.34
C ASN A 297 8.01 14.57 21.05
N LYS A 298 6.92 14.08 20.45
CA LYS A 298 6.69 12.65 20.22
C LYS A 298 7.82 11.97 19.46
N ASN A 299 8.26 12.57 18.36
CA ASN A 299 9.33 12.00 17.54
C ASN A 299 10.65 11.94 18.31
N GLU A 300 10.98 13.00 19.05
CA GLU A 300 12.18 13.07 19.88
C GLU A 300 12.17 11.96 20.94
N ARG A 301 11.09 11.85 21.71
CA ARG A 301 10.96 10.82 22.76
C ARG A 301 10.97 9.40 22.19
N TYR A 302 10.31 9.17 21.06
CA TYR A 302 10.30 7.86 20.42
C TYR A 302 11.68 7.47 19.90
N LYS A 303 12.39 8.37 19.20
CA LYS A 303 13.77 8.13 18.77
C LYS A 303 14.70 7.86 19.95
N ALA A 304 14.57 8.62 21.04
CA ALA A 304 15.35 8.41 22.26
C ALA A 304 15.07 7.02 22.87
N ALA A 305 13.81 6.60 22.91
CA ALA A 305 13.42 5.28 23.40
C ALA A 305 13.96 4.14 22.51
N LEU A 306 13.86 4.26 21.18
CA LEU A 306 14.41 3.30 20.24
C LEU A 306 15.94 3.22 20.33
N LYS A 307 16.62 4.36 20.45
CA LYS A 307 18.07 4.39 20.67
C LYS A 307 18.43 3.64 21.95
N HIS A 308 17.80 3.96 23.07
CA HIS A 308 18.04 3.26 24.34
C HIS A 308 17.75 1.75 24.24
N TYR A 309 16.68 1.37 23.53
CA TYR A 309 16.36 -0.03 23.26
C TYR A 309 17.47 -0.73 22.47
N VAL A 310 17.96 -0.10 21.41
CA VAL A 310 19.06 -0.63 20.59
C VAL A 310 20.37 -0.72 21.38
N ASP A 311 20.68 0.29 22.20
CA ASP A 311 21.90 0.31 23.02
C ASP A 311 21.94 -0.85 24.04
N ARG A 312 20.79 -1.27 24.59
CA ARG A 312 20.70 -2.39 25.53
C ARG A 312 20.60 -3.76 24.86
N ASN A 313 19.92 -3.83 23.72
CA ASN A 313 19.51 -5.10 23.11
C ASN A 313 20.20 -5.36 21.77
N GLY A 314 21.32 -4.68 21.51
CA GLY A 314 21.98 -4.64 20.20
C GLY A 314 22.39 -5.99 19.63
N ASP A 315 22.61 -6.99 20.49
CA ASP A 315 22.99 -8.36 20.13
C ASP A 315 21.79 -9.28 19.82
N HIS A 316 20.56 -8.84 20.13
CA HIS A 316 19.34 -9.58 19.78
C HIS A 316 18.81 -9.12 18.41
N GLU A 317 18.33 -10.06 17.60
CA GLU A 317 17.89 -9.79 16.21
C GLU A 317 16.79 -8.72 16.11
N ILE A 318 15.96 -8.62 17.12
CA ILE A 318 14.87 -7.65 17.18
C ILE A 318 15.35 -6.19 17.19
N SER A 319 16.59 -5.96 17.62
CA SER A 319 17.20 -4.63 17.56
C SER A 319 17.34 -4.12 16.13
N ALA A 320 17.37 -4.99 15.12
CA ALA A 320 17.29 -4.58 13.71
C ALA A 320 15.93 -3.95 13.38
N ARG A 321 14.83 -4.44 13.96
CA ARG A 321 13.49 -3.85 13.77
C ARG A 321 13.41 -2.49 14.47
N ALA A 322 13.98 -2.36 15.66
CA ALA A 322 14.07 -1.08 16.36
C ALA A 322 14.90 -0.05 15.57
N ARG A 323 16.03 -0.46 14.98
CA ARG A 323 16.82 0.38 14.06
C ARG A 323 16.02 0.79 12.82
N ALA A 324 15.24 -0.12 12.23
CA ALA A 324 14.38 0.20 11.09
C ALA A 324 13.34 1.29 11.45
N TYR A 325 12.66 1.16 12.60
CA TYR A 325 11.73 2.19 13.07
C TYR A 325 12.42 3.52 13.35
N TRP A 326 13.62 3.50 13.92
CA TRP A 326 14.37 4.72 14.21
C TRP A 326 14.80 5.42 12.91
N ALA A 327 15.38 4.67 11.98
CA ALA A 327 15.78 5.17 10.68
C ALA A 327 14.58 5.71 9.88
N GLN A 328 13.40 5.10 10.00
CA GLN A 328 12.18 5.61 9.36
C GLN A 328 11.79 7.00 9.87
N VAL A 329 11.84 7.23 11.19
CA VAL A 329 11.53 8.56 11.74
C VAL A 329 12.53 9.60 11.25
N LEU A 330 13.82 9.27 11.22
CA LEU A 330 14.86 10.15 10.68
C LEU A 330 14.65 10.46 9.20
N ARG A 331 14.28 9.46 8.38
CA ARG A 331 13.93 9.64 6.97
C ARG A 331 12.75 10.60 6.82
N ASP A 332 11.70 10.41 7.61
CA ASP A 332 10.48 11.23 7.53
C ASP A 332 10.74 12.68 7.98
N GLU A 333 11.73 12.90 8.83
CA GLU A 333 12.23 14.24 9.22
C GLU A 333 13.24 14.83 8.22
N GLY A 334 13.64 14.08 7.19
CA GLY A 334 14.59 14.52 6.16
C GLY A 334 16.07 14.29 6.49
N ASP A 335 16.41 13.68 7.63
CA ASP A 335 17.80 13.31 7.96
C ASP A 335 18.16 11.96 7.32
N LEU A 336 18.30 11.96 6.00
CA LEU A 336 18.53 10.75 5.21
C LEU A 336 19.92 10.15 5.46
N VAL A 337 20.90 10.96 5.84
CA VAL A 337 22.27 10.50 6.13
C VAL A 337 22.29 9.66 7.40
N GLU A 338 21.72 10.18 8.50
CA GLU A 338 21.66 9.41 9.75
C GLU A 338 20.68 8.24 9.62
N ALA A 339 19.54 8.41 8.93
CA ALA A 339 18.61 7.32 8.64
C ALA A 339 19.31 6.15 7.94
N ARG A 340 20.05 6.43 6.85
CA ARG A 340 20.82 5.41 6.13
C ARG A 340 21.84 4.73 7.03
N LYS A 341 22.57 5.49 7.85
CA LYS A 341 23.58 4.95 8.77
C LYS A 341 22.98 3.97 9.77
N ILE A 342 21.87 4.33 10.41
CA ILE A 342 21.17 3.46 11.39
C ILE A 342 20.60 2.21 10.70
N ALA A 343 19.98 2.39 9.53
CA ALA A 343 19.46 1.26 8.76
C ALA A 343 20.58 0.30 8.33
N LEU A 344 21.71 0.81 7.83
CA LEU A 344 22.84 -0.02 7.41
C LEU A 344 23.37 -0.90 8.55
N GLN A 345 23.45 -0.37 9.78
CA GLN A 345 23.83 -1.15 10.96
C GLN A 345 22.87 -2.33 11.20
N GLY A 346 21.55 -2.10 11.10
CA GLY A 346 20.56 -3.16 11.29
C GLY A 346 20.57 -4.21 10.17
N ALA A 347 20.74 -3.78 8.92
CA ALA A 347 20.83 -4.66 7.76
C ALA A 347 22.08 -5.56 7.82
N GLN A 348 23.20 -5.05 8.31
CA GLN A 348 24.45 -5.80 8.43
C GLN A 348 24.48 -6.73 9.66
N ALA A 349 23.93 -6.30 10.80
CA ALA A 349 23.95 -7.10 12.02
C ALA A 349 23.04 -8.33 11.93
N PHE A 350 21.86 -8.20 11.30
CA PHE A 350 20.86 -9.28 11.25
C PHE A 350 20.17 -9.39 9.88
N PRO A 351 20.90 -9.65 8.78
CA PRO A 351 20.38 -9.57 7.41
C PRO A 351 19.15 -10.45 7.15
N GLU A 352 19.09 -11.63 7.76
CA GLU A 352 18.01 -12.61 7.60
C GLU A 352 16.81 -12.35 8.52
N SER A 353 16.93 -11.44 9.48
CA SER A 353 15.81 -11.08 10.35
C SER A 353 14.79 -10.22 9.59
N PHE A 354 13.55 -10.21 10.04
CA PHE A 354 12.53 -9.31 9.49
C PHE A 354 12.97 -7.83 9.57
N GLY A 355 13.56 -7.42 10.70
CA GLY A 355 14.07 -6.06 10.89
C GLY A 355 15.27 -5.73 10.00
N GLY A 356 16.16 -6.69 9.75
CA GLY A 356 17.31 -6.52 8.86
C GLY A 356 16.88 -6.32 7.42
N ARG A 357 15.88 -7.08 6.94
CA ARG A 357 15.28 -6.84 5.62
C ARG A 357 14.60 -5.49 5.50
N MET A 358 13.88 -5.04 6.55
CA MET A 358 13.32 -3.67 6.57
C MET A 358 14.42 -2.61 6.45
N CYS A 359 15.49 -2.76 7.22
CA CYS A 359 16.65 -1.89 7.16
C CYS A 359 17.30 -1.89 5.77
N HIS A 360 17.51 -3.06 5.18
CA HIS A 360 18.08 -3.20 3.84
C HIS A 360 17.24 -2.45 2.80
N ASN A 361 15.93 -2.66 2.81
CA ASN A 361 15.01 -1.99 1.89
C ASN A 361 15.07 -0.47 2.05
N LEU A 362 15.15 0.04 3.28
CA LEU A 362 15.28 1.48 3.54
C LEU A 362 16.60 2.05 3.01
N VAL A 363 17.71 1.32 3.17
CA VAL A 363 19.00 1.71 2.57
C VAL A 363 18.87 1.77 1.04
N GLN A 364 18.29 0.74 0.41
CA GLN A 364 18.08 0.73 -1.03
C GLN A 364 17.21 1.90 -1.50
N GLU A 365 16.18 2.27 -0.74
CA GLU A 365 15.32 3.41 -1.06
C GLU A 365 16.06 4.77 -0.98
N ILE A 366 16.88 4.97 0.06
CA ILE A 366 17.65 6.21 0.24
C ILE A 366 18.74 6.33 -0.83
N GLU A 367 19.41 5.22 -1.15
CA GLU A 367 20.48 5.16 -2.15
C GLU A 367 19.97 5.08 -3.59
N ALA A 368 18.68 4.79 -3.81
CA ALA A 368 18.11 4.69 -5.15
C ALA A 368 18.35 5.98 -5.94
N LYS A 369 19.00 5.82 -7.09
CA LYS A 369 19.15 6.86 -8.09
C LYS A 369 17.78 7.31 -8.59
N SER A 370 17.60 8.61 -8.76
CA SER A 370 16.44 9.15 -9.44
C SER A 370 16.86 10.16 -10.50
N LEU A 371 16.13 10.17 -11.61
CA LEU A 371 16.30 11.12 -12.69
C LEU A 371 14.93 11.37 -13.32
N GLN A 372 14.54 12.62 -13.37
CA GLN A 372 13.38 13.09 -14.08
C GLN A 372 13.75 14.37 -14.82
N ILE A 373 13.27 14.48 -16.05
CA ILE A 373 13.44 15.66 -16.88
C ILE A 373 12.07 16.24 -17.22
N THR A 374 11.95 17.55 -17.17
CA THR A 374 10.76 18.29 -17.59
C THR A 374 11.19 19.53 -18.36
N THR A 375 10.42 19.90 -19.37
CA THR A 375 10.66 21.10 -20.19
C THR A 375 9.31 21.62 -20.67
N GLU A 376 9.27 22.87 -21.15
CA GLU A 376 8.09 23.35 -21.85
C GLU A 376 7.80 22.53 -23.12
N ARG A 377 6.52 22.33 -23.39
CA ARG A 377 6.02 21.55 -24.53
C ARG A 377 6.42 22.13 -25.88
N VAL A 378 6.60 23.45 -25.97
CA VAL A 378 6.98 24.15 -27.20
C VAL A 378 8.20 25.01 -26.92
N TRP A 379 9.27 24.81 -27.69
CA TRP A 379 10.50 25.58 -27.64
C TRP A 379 10.46 26.65 -28.74
N ASN A 380 10.43 27.91 -28.33
CA ASN A 380 10.60 29.10 -29.16
C ASN A 380 11.15 30.25 -28.29
N GLN A 381 11.26 31.47 -28.82
CA GLN A 381 11.70 32.62 -28.02
C GLN A 381 10.54 33.20 -27.18
N PRO A 382 10.76 33.53 -25.89
CA PRO A 382 11.99 33.31 -25.12
C PRO A 382 12.21 31.82 -24.81
N TRP A 383 13.46 31.35 -24.98
CA TRP A 383 13.79 29.93 -24.89
C TRP A 383 13.57 29.37 -23.48
N PRO A 384 12.90 28.21 -23.34
CA PRO A 384 12.70 27.57 -22.04
C PRO A 384 13.99 26.90 -21.54
N THR A 385 13.93 26.34 -20.34
CA THR A 385 14.97 25.49 -19.77
C THR A 385 14.50 24.03 -19.66
N ILE A 386 15.47 23.13 -19.58
CA ILE A 386 15.27 21.73 -19.20
C ILE A 386 15.51 21.65 -17.70
N GLN A 387 14.47 21.35 -16.92
CA GLN A 387 14.60 21.06 -15.50
C GLN A 387 15.01 19.60 -15.31
N VAL A 388 16.13 19.39 -14.62
CA VAL A 388 16.67 18.08 -14.27
C VAL A 388 16.50 17.88 -12.78
N ARG A 389 15.51 17.08 -12.40
CA ARG A 389 15.28 16.65 -11.02
C ARG A 389 16.00 15.32 -10.79
N TYR A 390 16.91 15.26 -9.82
CA TYR A 390 17.78 14.10 -9.64
C TYR A 390 18.21 13.86 -8.19
N ARG A 391 18.64 12.62 -7.93
CA ARG A 391 19.27 12.21 -6.68
C ARG A 391 20.25 11.05 -6.94
N ASN A 392 21.38 11.06 -6.23
CA ASN A 392 22.43 10.04 -6.26
C ASN A 392 23.06 9.84 -7.65
N LEU A 393 23.14 10.91 -8.44
CA LEU A 393 23.78 10.95 -9.75
C LEU A 393 24.81 12.07 -9.80
N ASP A 394 25.94 11.82 -10.46
CA ASP A 394 27.02 12.79 -10.69
C ASP A 394 27.09 13.24 -12.16
N LYS A 395 26.35 12.56 -13.04
CA LYS A 395 26.29 12.86 -14.47
C LYS A 395 24.95 12.42 -15.06
N VAL A 396 24.53 13.16 -16.08
CA VAL A 396 23.40 12.82 -16.94
C VAL A 396 23.80 12.94 -18.41
N HIS A 397 23.32 12.00 -19.21
CA HIS A 397 23.49 11.92 -20.66
C HIS A 397 22.17 12.23 -21.33
N PHE A 398 22.19 13.06 -22.38
CA PHE A 398 21.00 13.46 -23.11
C PHE A 398 21.07 13.07 -24.57
N ARG A 399 19.93 12.64 -25.13
CA ARG A 399 19.72 12.48 -26.57
C ARG A 399 18.41 13.15 -26.96
N VAL A 400 18.44 13.94 -28.03
CA VAL A 400 17.24 14.41 -28.70
C VAL A 400 17.10 13.66 -30.01
N VAL A 401 15.94 13.05 -30.20
CA VAL A 401 15.58 12.30 -31.41
C VAL A 401 14.41 12.99 -32.09
N SER A 402 14.50 13.16 -33.42
CA SER A 402 13.42 13.73 -34.22
C SER A 402 12.46 12.62 -34.62
N LEU A 403 11.17 12.85 -34.40
CA LEU A 403 10.12 11.91 -34.81
C LEU A 403 9.14 12.57 -35.77
N ASN A 404 8.56 11.75 -36.65
CA ASN A 404 7.34 12.15 -37.34
C ASN A 404 6.15 11.93 -36.39
N TRP A 405 5.51 13.03 -35.99
CA TRP A 405 4.41 12.98 -35.03
C TRP A 405 3.19 12.20 -35.56
N GLU A 406 2.89 12.29 -36.85
CA GLU A 406 1.76 11.56 -37.45
C GLU A 406 2.00 10.05 -37.43
N ASP A 407 3.23 9.61 -37.74
CA ASP A 407 3.61 8.21 -37.65
C ASP A 407 3.51 7.72 -36.20
N LEU A 408 3.96 8.54 -35.24
CA LEU A 408 3.88 8.20 -33.82
C LEU A 408 2.44 7.94 -33.37
N ILE A 409 1.51 8.86 -33.63
CA ILE A 409 0.11 8.69 -33.19
C ILE A 409 -0.61 7.54 -33.92
N ARG A 410 -0.14 7.14 -35.10
CA ARG A 410 -0.69 5.97 -35.80
C ARG A 410 -0.19 4.65 -35.23
N GLN A 411 1.04 4.62 -34.74
CA GLN A 411 1.73 3.40 -34.32
C GLN A 411 1.63 3.15 -32.81
N SER A 412 1.60 4.21 -32.01
CA SER A 412 1.56 4.14 -30.54
C SER A 412 0.30 4.77 -29.97
N LYS A 413 -0.18 4.19 -28.86
CA LYS A 413 -1.23 4.77 -28.02
C LYS A 413 -0.66 5.59 -26.87
N ASN A 414 0.64 5.47 -26.63
CA ASN A 414 1.33 6.04 -25.50
C ASN A 414 2.00 7.35 -25.92
N ARG A 415 2.13 8.28 -24.97
CA ARG A 415 3.11 9.37 -25.11
C ARG A 415 4.51 8.83 -24.76
N PRO A 416 5.60 9.48 -25.22
CA PRO A 416 6.95 9.03 -24.94
C PRO A 416 7.28 8.79 -23.45
N GLU A 417 6.66 9.53 -22.53
CA GLU A 417 6.78 9.32 -21.07
C GLU A 417 6.28 7.92 -20.63
N SER A 418 5.31 7.38 -21.37
CA SER A 418 4.58 6.14 -21.06
C SER A 418 4.89 5.00 -22.04
N PHE A 419 5.93 5.14 -22.87
CA PHE A 419 6.34 4.10 -23.80
C PHE A 419 6.62 2.78 -23.07
N ASP A 420 6.24 1.67 -23.69
CA ASP A 420 6.69 0.35 -23.26
C ASP A 420 8.18 0.15 -23.60
N ASP A 421 8.74 -1.01 -23.23
CA ASP A 421 10.17 -1.22 -23.40
C ASP A 421 10.59 -1.38 -24.87
N ASP A 422 9.72 -1.92 -25.72
CA ASP A 422 10.02 -2.07 -27.14
C ASP A 422 10.03 -0.69 -27.81
N GLU A 423 9.04 0.15 -27.48
CA GLU A 423 8.97 1.54 -27.89
C GLU A 423 10.21 2.33 -27.41
N ARG A 424 10.61 2.17 -26.13
CA ARG A 424 11.84 2.80 -25.60
C ARG A 424 13.10 2.30 -26.30
N ARG A 425 13.24 0.98 -26.53
CA ARG A 425 14.39 0.40 -27.23
C ARG A 425 14.50 0.94 -28.65
N ALA A 426 13.37 1.00 -29.37
CA ALA A 426 13.31 1.55 -30.70
C ALA A 426 13.72 3.03 -30.71
N LEU A 427 13.26 3.81 -29.73
CA LEU A 427 13.59 5.23 -29.59
C LEU A 427 15.08 5.46 -29.29
N VAL A 428 15.66 4.72 -28.34
CA VAL A 428 17.08 4.80 -27.97
C VAL A 428 18.00 4.39 -29.12
N ALA A 429 17.55 3.47 -29.98
CA ALA A 429 18.31 3.03 -31.16
C ALA A 429 18.32 4.04 -32.31
N GLN A 430 17.47 5.08 -32.27
CA GLN A 430 17.47 6.11 -33.31
C GLN A 430 18.72 6.99 -33.22
N LYS A 431 19.16 7.49 -34.38
CA LYS A 431 20.28 8.44 -34.44
C LYS A 431 19.84 9.79 -33.82
N PRO A 432 20.51 10.27 -32.77
CA PRO A 432 20.17 11.57 -32.18
C PRO A 432 20.52 12.71 -33.14
N VAL A 433 19.67 13.75 -33.14
CA VAL A 433 19.94 15.03 -33.81
C VAL A 433 20.78 15.96 -32.92
N TRP A 434 20.77 15.72 -31.61
CA TRP A 434 21.58 16.42 -30.62
C TRP A 434 21.86 15.48 -29.43
N GLU A 435 23.11 15.41 -28.99
CA GLU A 435 23.57 14.56 -27.89
C GLU A 435 24.64 15.31 -27.08
N TRP A 436 24.50 15.29 -25.76
CA TRP A 436 25.46 15.92 -24.84
C TRP A 436 25.38 15.27 -23.45
N SER A 437 26.26 15.69 -22.54
CA SER A 437 26.20 15.28 -21.14
C SER A 437 26.52 16.45 -20.22
N VAL A 438 26.01 16.37 -18.99
CA VAL A 438 26.22 17.39 -17.95
C VAL A 438 26.65 16.69 -16.67
N ASN A 439 27.70 17.23 -16.04
CA ASN A 439 28.07 16.81 -14.68
C ASN A 439 27.08 17.47 -13.71
N LEU A 440 26.50 16.67 -12.82
CA LEU A 440 25.56 17.12 -11.79
C LEU A 440 26.28 17.27 -10.45
N PRO A 441 25.97 18.30 -9.65
CA PRO A 441 26.49 18.38 -8.29
C PRO A 441 26.13 17.14 -7.47
N PRO A 442 27.07 16.55 -6.71
CA PRO A 442 26.78 15.35 -5.93
C PRO A 442 25.76 15.63 -4.82
N THR A 443 24.94 14.63 -4.49
CA THR A 443 23.94 14.66 -3.40
C THR A 443 24.36 13.77 -2.23
N PRO A 444 25.45 14.10 -1.49
CA PRO A 444 25.93 13.27 -0.38
C PRO A 444 24.95 13.22 0.80
N ASP A 445 23.99 14.14 0.83
CA ASP A 445 22.86 14.23 1.76
C ASP A 445 21.68 13.34 1.34
N TYR A 446 21.77 12.67 0.20
CA TYR A 446 20.68 11.92 -0.43
C TYR A 446 19.41 12.77 -0.69
N GLN A 447 19.54 14.10 -0.72
CA GLN A 447 18.43 14.98 -1.02
C GLN A 447 18.27 15.14 -2.52
N GLU A 448 17.02 15.26 -2.96
CA GLU A 448 16.73 15.57 -4.35
C GLU A 448 17.13 17.01 -4.68
N ARG A 449 17.65 17.23 -5.89
CA ARG A 449 18.02 18.55 -6.40
C ARG A 449 17.43 18.77 -7.78
N VAL A 450 17.33 20.05 -8.14
CA VAL A 450 16.86 20.49 -9.45
C VAL A 450 17.92 21.41 -10.06
N GLU A 451 18.37 21.07 -11.26
CA GLU A 451 19.22 21.92 -12.10
C GLU A 451 18.43 22.40 -13.32
N GLU A 452 18.66 23.64 -13.73
CA GLU A 452 18.09 24.19 -14.96
C GLU A 452 19.16 24.24 -16.05
N LEU A 453 18.92 23.54 -17.15
CA LEU A 453 19.84 23.48 -18.28
C LEU A 453 19.27 24.24 -19.48
N PRO A 454 20.11 24.91 -20.29
CA PRO A 454 19.65 25.58 -21.50
C PRO A 454 19.21 24.56 -22.56
N VAL A 455 18.21 24.93 -23.35
CA VAL A 455 17.85 24.22 -24.59
C VAL A 455 18.80 24.58 -25.75
N ASN A 456 18.77 23.79 -26.83
CA ASN A 456 19.48 24.11 -28.07
C ASN A 456 18.60 24.96 -29.01
N PRO A 457 18.92 26.26 -29.20
CA PRO A 457 18.13 27.14 -30.05
C PRO A 457 18.28 26.86 -31.56
N ASP A 458 19.26 26.06 -31.97
CA ASP A 458 19.56 25.76 -33.37
C ASP A 458 18.80 24.54 -33.91
N LEU A 459 17.95 23.90 -33.08
CA LEU A 459 17.09 22.82 -33.54
C LEU A 459 16.11 23.34 -34.60
N LYS A 460 15.95 22.58 -35.69
CA LYS A 460 14.98 22.91 -36.74
C LYS A 460 13.55 22.72 -36.24
N PRO A 461 12.56 23.42 -36.81
CA PRO A 461 11.16 23.17 -36.51
C PRO A 461 10.79 21.69 -36.67
N GLY A 462 10.03 21.14 -35.73
CA GLY A 462 9.68 19.72 -35.72
C GLY A 462 9.23 19.19 -34.36
N PHE A 463 8.95 17.89 -34.33
CA PHE A 463 8.59 17.14 -33.13
C PHE A 463 9.75 16.27 -32.67
N TYR A 464 10.01 16.29 -31.36
CA TYR A 464 11.19 15.69 -30.78
C TYR A 464 10.86 14.97 -29.48
N VAL A 465 11.69 13.99 -29.14
CA VAL A 465 11.75 13.40 -27.80
C VAL A 465 13.12 13.67 -27.20
N LEU A 466 13.13 14.22 -25.99
CA LEU A 466 14.30 14.38 -25.15
C LEU A 466 14.41 13.16 -24.23
N LEU A 467 15.53 12.44 -24.34
CA LEU A 467 15.91 11.33 -23.48
C LEU A 467 16.99 11.79 -22.50
N ALA A 468 16.91 11.33 -21.26
CA ALA A 468 17.97 11.48 -20.27
C ALA A 468 18.26 10.14 -19.59
N SER A 469 19.55 9.83 -19.37
CA SER A 469 19.98 8.63 -18.65
C SER A 469 21.22 8.88 -17.80
N ASP A 470 21.41 8.08 -16.76
CA ASP A 470 22.67 8.03 -15.99
C ASP A 470 23.78 7.23 -16.68
N ASP A 471 23.49 6.61 -17.83
CA ASP A 471 24.46 5.82 -18.61
C ASP A 471 24.43 6.21 -20.10
N PRO A 472 25.60 6.43 -20.76
CA PRO A 472 25.67 6.82 -22.16
C PRO A 472 25.15 5.75 -23.14
N ALA A 473 25.01 4.50 -22.70
CA ALA A 473 24.41 3.43 -23.50
C ALA A 473 22.88 3.47 -23.50
N PHE A 474 22.24 4.26 -22.61
CA PHE A 474 20.79 4.32 -22.41
C PHE A 474 20.16 2.92 -22.28
N PRO A 475 20.62 2.09 -21.33
CA PRO A 475 20.10 0.73 -21.16
C PRO A 475 18.60 0.79 -20.81
N VAL A 476 17.77 0.14 -21.63
CA VAL A 476 16.33 0.01 -21.36
C VAL A 476 16.12 -1.21 -20.47
N PRO A 477 15.77 -1.05 -19.17
CA PRO A 477 15.55 -2.19 -18.30
C PRO A 477 14.31 -2.97 -18.75
N PRO A 478 14.33 -4.31 -18.68
CA PRO A 478 13.14 -5.12 -18.98
C PRO A 478 12.04 -4.90 -17.92
N GLN A 479 10.78 -4.81 -18.34
CA GLN A 479 9.64 -4.78 -17.44
C GLN A 479 9.46 -6.12 -16.75
N GLY A 480 9.08 -6.06 -15.47
CA GLY A 480 8.77 -7.24 -14.65
C GLY A 480 9.70 -7.38 -13.44
N PRO A 481 9.64 -8.54 -12.75
CA PRO A 481 10.46 -8.83 -11.59
C PRO A 481 11.94 -8.81 -11.99
N GLY A 482 12.66 -7.74 -11.63
CA GLY A 482 14.06 -7.55 -12.01
C GLY A 482 14.37 -6.21 -12.70
N ALA A 483 13.36 -5.39 -13.03
CA ALA A 483 13.57 -4.05 -13.60
C ALA A 483 14.50 -3.13 -12.76
N GLY A 484 14.50 -3.32 -11.43
CA GLY A 484 15.40 -2.61 -10.51
C GLY A 484 16.84 -3.13 -10.46
N GLN A 485 17.17 -4.24 -11.14
CA GLN A 485 18.49 -4.87 -11.06
C GLN A 485 19.58 -4.14 -11.85
N LEU A 486 19.20 -3.31 -12.83
CA LEU A 486 20.16 -2.58 -13.63
C LEU A 486 20.65 -1.31 -12.94
N GLY A 487 19.93 -0.79 -11.94
CA GLY A 487 20.33 0.43 -11.22
C GLY A 487 20.51 1.65 -12.12
N HIS A 488 20.00 1.60 -13.35
CA HIS A 488 20.06 2.67 -14.34
C HIS A 488 18.70 3.34 -14.45
N VAL A 489 18.71 4.64 -14.69
CA VAL A 489 17.52 5.46 -14.85
C VAL A 489 17.49 6.01 -16.27
N ILE A 490 16.32 5.95 -16.89
CA ILE A 490 16.04 6.57 -18.18
C ILE A 490 14.69 7.25 -18.11
N HIS A 491 14.66 8.52 -18.49
CA HIS A 491 13.44 9.32 -18.58
C HIS A 491 13.33 9.93 -19.97
N ALA A 492 12.10 10.05 -20.47
CA ALA A 492 11.80 10.62 -21.77
C ALA A 492 10.73 11.70 -21.61
N THR A 493 10.80 12.76 -22.38
CA THR A 493 9.69 13.72 -22.53
C THR A 493 9.64 14.29 -23.95
N ASP A 494 8.45 14.60 -24.45
CA ASP A 494 8.27 15.14 -25.79
C ASP A 494 8.19 16.68 -25.83
N PHE A 495 8.65 17.26 -26.93
CA PHE A 495 8.52 18.69 -27.16
C PHE A 495 8.46 19.01 -28.66
N TRP A 496 7.94 20.20 -28.96
CA TRP A 496 7.92 20.79 -30.29
C TRP A 496 8.92 21.92 -30.38
N VAL A 497 9.63 22.05 -31.49
CA VAL A 497 10.25 23.30 -31.89
C VAL A 497 9.31 23.94 -32.90
N SER A 498 8.63 25.02 -32.51
CA SER A 498 7.61 25.64 -33.34
C SER A 498 7.34 27.09 -32.95
N ARG A 499 7.15 27.95 -33.96
CA ARG A 499 6.68 29.33 -33.78
C ARG A 499 5.16 29.44 -33.83
N LEU A 500 4.42 28.33 -33.94
CA LEU A 500 2.97 28.36 -33.90
C LEU A 500 2.46 28.40 -32.46
N ALA A 501 1.39 29.14 -32.23
CA ALA A 501 0.51 28.95 -31.08
C ALA A 501 -0.84 28.44 -31.59
N LEU A 502 -1.33 27.36 -30.97
CA LEU A 502 -2.62 26.75 -31.27
C LEU A 502 -3.52 26.92 -30.06
N VAL A 503 -4.62 27.64 -30.23
CA VAL A 503 -5.62 27.89 -29.18
C VAL A 503 -6.93 27.25 -29.61
N GLU A 504 -7.38 26.22 -28.89
CA GLU A 504 -8.63 25.52 -29.21
C GLU A 504 -9.79 25.97 -28.33
N ARG A 505 -11.01 25.87 -28.87
CA ARG A 505 -12.25 25.93 -28.13
C ARG A 505 -13.25 24.90 -28.66
N THR A 506 -13.98 24.29 -27.74
CA THR A 506 -15.19 23.52 -28.04
C THR A 506 -16.40 24.32 -27.57
N ARG A 507 -17.51 24.24 -28.30
CA ARG A 507 -18.80 24.85 -27.90
C ARG A 507 -19.77 23.73 -27.55
N ASN A 508 -20.27 23.70 -26.32
CA ASN A 508 -21.29 22.73 -25.90
C ASN A 508 -22.53 22.84 -26.81
N GLY A 509 -23.07 21.70 -27.24
CA GLY A 509 -24.19 21.64 -28.18
C GLY A 509 -23.82 21.69 -29.67
N GLU A 510 -22.54 21.94 -30.01
CA GLU A 510 -22.05 21.93 -31.39
C GLU A 510 -21.00 20.84 -31.58
N ASP A 511 -21.16 20.02 -32.63
CA ASP A 511 -20.15 19.03 -33.02
C ASP A 511 -18.95 19.69 -33.74
N LYS A 512 -18.50 20.87 -33.29
CA LYS A 512 -17.44 21.68 -33.91
C LYS A 512 -16.30 21.96 -32.96
N ILE A 513 -15.09 21.93 -33.51
CA ILE A 513 -13.87 22.39 -32.86
C ILE A 513 -13.40 23.63 -33.63
N GLU A 514 -13.27 24.74 -32.92
CA GLU A 514 -12.81 26.00 -33.48
C GLU A 514 -11.54 26.44 -32.75
N GLY A 515 -10.79 27.35 -33.33
CA GLY A 515 -9.61 27.86 -32.67
C GLY A 515 -8.82 28.83 -33.53
N PHE A 516 -7.68 29.23 -33.02
CA PHE A 516 -6.77 30.15 -33.70
C PHE A 516 -5.40 29.50 -33.91
N VAL A 517 -4.80 29.76 -35.06
CA VAL A 517 -3.36 29.57 -35.28
C VAL A 517 -2.71 30.96 -35.34
N LEU A 518 -1.79 31.20 -34.42
CA LEU A 518 -1.11 32.49 -34.25
C LEU A 518 0.41 32.30 -34.33
N ASP A 519 1.15 33.38 -34.56
CA ASP A 519 2.58 33.41 -34.26
C ASP A 519 2.76 33.48 -32.73
N ALA A 520 3.52 32.55 -32.17
CA ALA A 520 3.67 32.40 -30.73
C ALA A 520 4.40 33.56 -30.06
N GLN A 521 5.21 34.32 -30.80
CA GLN A 521 6.00 35.44 -30.27
C GLN A 521 5.24 36.75 -30.36
N SER A 522 4.63 37.06 -31.51
CA SER A 522 3.90 38.32 -31.70
C SER A 522 2.42 38.25 -31.30
N GLY A 523 1.84 37.05 -31.28
CA GLY A 523 0.39 36.86 -31.14
C GLY A 523 -0.41 37.20 -32.40
N GLU A 524 0.26 37.53 -33.51
CA GLU A 524 -0.41 37.89 -34.76
C GLU A 524 -1.07 36.67 -35.41
N PRO A 525 -2.26 36.83 -36.02
CA PRO A 525 -2.91 35.73 -36.72
C PRO A 525 -2.17 35.23 -37.94
N ILE A 526 -2.15 33.92 -38.14
CA ILE A 526 -1.56 33.29 -39.33
C ILE A 526 -2.67 32.92 -40.30
N GLU A 527 -2.76 33.62 -41.42
CA GLU A 527 -3.68 33.28 -42.52
C GLU A 527 -3.16 32.09 -43.35
N GLY A 528 -4.07 31.17 -43.67
CA GLY A 528 -3.79 30.03 -44.56
C GLY A 528 -3.01 28.87 -43.93
N ALA A 529 -2.85 28.85 -42.59
CA ALA A 529 -2.35 27.68 -41.88
C ALA A 529 -3.33 26.52 -42.04
N GLU A 530 -2.80 25.32 -42.28
CA GLU A 530 -3.58 24.10 -42.38
C GLU A 530 -3.82 23.54 -40.97
N VAL A 531 -5.05 23.20 -40.63
CA VAL A 531 -5.40 22.52 -39.37
C VAL A 531 -6.10 21.22 -39.70
N GLN A 532 -5.43 20.10 -39.39
CA GLN A 532 -5.94 18.77 -39.60
C GLN A 532 -6.48 18.18 -38.30
N LEU A 533 -7.74 17.77 -38.32
CA LEU A 533 -8.34 16.98 -37.27
C LEU A 533 -7.86 15.54 -37.36
N TRP A 534 -7.64 14.93 -36.21
CA TRP A 534 -7.40 13.49 -36.06
C TRP A 534 -8.40 12.92 -35.07
N ILE A 535 -8.94 11.75 -35.38
CA ILE A 535 -10.03 11.12 -34.64
C ILE A 535 -9.59 9.74 -34.18
N ARG A 536 -9.85 9.41 -32.92
CA ARG A 536 -9.71 8.05 -32.41
C ARG A 536 -11.09 7.46 -32.14
N GLN A 537 -11.42 6.39 -32.86
CA GLN A 537 -12.73 5.74 -32.78
C GLN A 537 -13.00 5.11 -31.42
N ASP A 538 -12.01 4.41 -30.87
CA ASP A 538 -12.01 3.81 -29.53
C ASP A 538 -10.59 3.82 -28.99
N TRP A 539 -10.40 3.70 -27.67
CA TRP A 539 -9.08 3.68 -27.02
C TRP A 539 -8.08 2.71 -27.67
N ASN A 540 -8.58 1.60 -28.23
CA ASN A 540 -7.76 0.57 -28.84
C ASN A 540 -7.45 0.74 -30.33
N ARG A 541 -8.00 1.77 -31.00
CA ARG A 541 -7.81 2.03 -32.42
C ARG A 541 -6.75 3.11 -32.65
N PRO A 542 -6.01 3.05 -33.77
CA PRO A 542 -5.07 4.11 -34.14
C PRO A 542 -5.81 5.42 -34.44
N TRP A 543 -5.07 6.53 -34.42
CA TRP A 543 -5.60 7.82 -34.85
C TRP A 543 -5.76 7.85 -36.37
N GLU A 544 -6.91 8.34 -36.83
CA GLU A 544 -7.26 8.46 -38.24
C GLU A 544 -7.41 9.94 -38.63
N PRO A 545 -7.01 10.34 -39.85
CA PRO A 545 -7.14 11.71 -40.31
C PRO A 545 -8.63 12.04 -40.55
N GLY A 546 -9.08 13.14 -39.98
CA GLY A 546 -10.40 13.72 -40.16
C GLY A 546 -10.39 14.91 -41.13
N GLN A 547 -11.32 15.85 -40.91
CA GLN A 547 -11.41 17.06 -41.73
C GLN A 547 -10.17 17.95 -41.59
N THR A 548 -9.78 18.56 -42.70
CA THR A 548 -8.77 19.62 -42.74
C THR A 548 -9.43 20.96 -43.02
N ALA A 549 -9.02 22.01 -42.31
CA ALA A 549 -9.41 23.39 -42.55
C ALA A 549 -8.18 24.27 -42.83
N LYS A 550 -8.41 25.46 -43.39
CA LYS A 550 -7.42 26.53 -43.46
C LYS A 550 -7.88 27.70 -42.60
N THR A 551 -6.94 28.38 -41.95
CA THR A 551 -7.24 29.58 -41.18
C THR A 551 -7.57 30.76 -42.09
N ASP A 552 -8.52 31.59 -41.66
CA ASP A 552 -8.87 32.85 -42.32
C ASP A 552 -7.89 33.99 -41.99
N ALA A 553 -8.18 35.22 -42.44
CA ALA A 553 -7.36 36.40 -42.18
C ALA A 553 -7.22 36.76 -40.68
N ASN A 554 -8.09 36.23 -39.81
CA ASN A 554 -8.01 36.37 -38.36
C ASN A 554 -7.34 35.16 -37.70
N GLY A 555 -6.73 34.26 -38.47
CA GLY A 555 -6.12 33.03 -37.97
C GLY A 555 -7.14 32.00 -37.47
N LEU A 556 -8.45 32.22 -37.69
CA LEU A 556 -9.52 31.38 -37.18
C LEU A 556 -9.70 30.15 -38.07
N PHE A 557 -9.80 28.97 -37.47
CA PHE A 557 -10.24 27.74 -38.12
C PHE A 557 -11.52 27.19 -37.47
N SER A 558 -12.25 26.38 -38.24
CA SER A 558 -13.36 25.56 -37.75
C SER A 558 -13.32 24.20 -38.45
N VAL A 559 -13.33 23.12 -37.68
CA VAL A 559 -13.46 21.74 -38.17
C VAL A 559 -14.63 21.04 -37.50
N GLN A 560 -15.28 20.15 -38.24
CA GLN A 560 -16.37 19.31 -37.77
C GLN A 560 -15.78 18.10 -37.03
N GLY A 561 -16.06 18.01 -35.73
CA GLY A 561 -15.70 16.86 -34.91
C GLY A 561 -16.74 15.74 -34.98
N MET A 562 -16.42 14.62 -34.33
CA MET A 562 -17.27 13.43 -34.24
C MET A 562 -17.77 13.23 -32.80
N HIS A 563 -19.09 13.13 -32.63
CA HIS A 563 -19.71 12.99 -31.32
C HIS A 563 -19.18 11.76 -30.55
N GLN A 564 -18.92 11.92 -29.25
CA GLN A 564 -18.42 10.86 -28.35
C GLN A 564 -17.08 10.22 -28.78
N LYS A 565 -16.26 10.93 -29.55
CA LYS A 565 -14.92 10.49 -29.96
C LYS A 565 -13.84 11.39 -29.39
N GLN A 566 -12.62 10.85 -29.36
CA GLN A 566 -11.42 11.58 -29.00
C GLN A 566 -10.84 12.26 -30.23
N HIS A 567 -10.38 13.49 -30.04
CA HIS A 567 -9.84 14.34 -31.09
C HIS A 567 -8.47 14.89 -30.70
N ILE A 568 -7.62 15.08 -31.70
CA ILE A 568 -6.37 15.84 -31.57
C ILE A 568 -6.21 16.65 -32.86
N LEU A 569 -5.59 17.83 -32.77
CA LEU A 569 -5.34 18.69 -33.94
C LEU A 569 -3.86 18.68 -34.30
N LEU A 570 -3.56 18.88 -35.57
CA LEU A 570 -2.22 19.22 -36.05
C LEU A 570 -2.30 20.45 -36.95
N ALA A 571 -1.69 21.55 -36.50
CA ALA A 571 -1.52 22.77 -37.28
C ALA A 571 -0.22 22.72 -38.08
N ARG A 572 -0.24 23.16 -39.34
CA ARG A 572 0.92 23.27 -40.22
C ARG A 572 0.93 24.61 -40.95
N TYR A 573 2.08 25.28 -40.97
CA TYR A 573 2.27 26.48 -41.76
C TYR A 573 3.74 26.62 -42.18
N LYS A 574 4.00 26.61 -43.49
CA LYS A 574 5.36 26.53 -44.05
C LYS A 574 6.10 25.30 -43.49
N ASP A 575 7.21 25.51 -42.80
CA ASP A 575 8.01 24.48 -42.14
C ASP A 575 7.61 24.23 -40.67
N GLN A 576 6.66 25.00 -40.14
CA GLN A 576 6.21 24.90 -38.75
C GLN A 576 5.06 23.91 -38.61
N GLN A 577 5.08 23.17 -37.51
CA GLN A 577 4.00 22.27 -37.12
C GLN A 577 3.78 22.34 -35.61
N LEU A 578 2.55 22.11 -35.15
CA LEU A 578 2.23 22.01 -33.73
C LEU A 578 0.93 21.23 -33.55
N ALA A 579 0.97 20.17 -32.75
CA ALA A 579 -0.24 19.46 -32.36
C ALA A 579 -1.01 20.19 -31.25
N SER A 580 -2.22 19.75 -30.92
CA SER A 580 -2.92 20.20 -29.70
C SER A 580 -2.31 19.62 -28.42
N ALA A 581 -2.41 20.35 -27.31
CA ALA A 581 -1.82 19.94 -26.02
C ALA A 581 -2.53 18.74 -25.39
N HIS A 582 -3.84 18.70 -25.57
CA HIS A 582 -4.72 17.71 -24.97
C HIS A 582 -5.54 17.01 -26.04
N GLU A 583 -5.99 15.81 -25.69
CA GLU A 583 -7.06 15.14 -26.43
C GLU A 583 -8.39 15.80 -26.05
N PHE A 584 -9.26 16.05 -27.03
CA PHE A 584 -10.57 16.66 -26.80
C PHE A 584 -11.67 15.62 -26.95
N TRP A 585 -12.67 15.72 -26.07
CA TRP A 585 -13.93 15.01 -26.21
C TRP A 585 -15.04 16.00 -26.50
N ILE A 586 -15.89 15.67 -27.45
CA ILE A 586 -17.08 16.48 -27.76
C ILE A 586 -18.28 15.79 -27.12
N TYR A 587 -18.88 16.49 -26.15
CA TYR A 587 -20.18 16.17 -25.59
C TYR A 587 -21.23 17.08 -26.22
N ARG A 588 -22.44 16.56 -26.41
CA ARG A 588 -23.58 17.39 -26.84
C ARG A 588 -24.04 18.26 -25.68
#